data_AF-A0A059CFI3-F1
#
_entry.id   AF-A0A059CFI3-F1
#
_cell.length_a   1.000
_cell.length_b   1.000
_cell.length_c   1.000
_cell.angle_alpha   90.00
_cell.angle_beta   90.00
_cell.angle_gamma   90.00
#
_symmetry.space_group_name_H-M   'P 1'
#
loop_
_entity.id
_entity.type
_entity.pdbx_description
1 polymer ?
#
loop_
_entity_poly.entity_id
_entity_poly.type
_entity_poly.pdbx_seq_one_letter_code
_entity_poly.pdbx_strand_id
1 'polypeptide(L)'
;MNLIVKEVSSLLWTRRTDVPDHLVGIKDRTDEIMKRLDLEAFDVRFIVIYGMGGIGKTTLAEAVFRQISPQFQRYCCFLKDVRTHDIINLQKKLLSDMFHLSCTNLSFIDEGADMIKMRFHDKKVLIVLDDIDNRDQIMRLAGEPNWFGGGSRIIITTRNIEFLVKEDEDANVLASISGQSSFYNMPEMNSHDAFQLFCERALGCAEPPTDYMDIANKLINTLGGLPLALDVVGSTLRGKCRRTWEDALCKLKKVMNEDVKKKLMISYEALELNQQQIYLDIACFCFNTEKTTAVKYWDAIFGYPTESEVNILQRMSLIKISIDNKLWMHEQLRDLGRSIVHPESGEIHMKGSRLWSPEDAFSVMQTETGTKDIVALNLGTPSLNKTYRFKHKQFMGLVNLRFLQLDHGNFEGDFKNVFFNLRWLSWSNCPSKFRASNFGLMNLTILMLSGNNVTEDWGGWCQIMVWSHDILLHYIYSSSFPSVYSIAL
;
A
#
# COMPACT_ATOMS: atom_id res chain seq x y z
N MET A 1 -30.91 8.61 -47.18
CA MET A 1 -29.49 8.94 -46.96
C MET A 1 -29.12 9.06 -45.46
N ASN A 2 -29.94 9.68 -44.60
CA ASN A 2 -29.63 9.84 -43.16
C ASN A 2 -29.65 8.54 -42.30
N LEU A 3 -30.43 7.53 -42.66
CA LEU A 3 -30.45 6.24 -41.93
C LEU A 3 -29.17 5.43 -42.15
N ILE A 4 -28.71 5.35 -43.41
CA ILE A 4 -27.47 4.66 -43.78
C ILE A 4 -26.24 5.34 -43.16
N VAL A 5 -26.20 6.66 -43.07
CA VAL A 5 -25.09 7.39 -42.41
C VAL A 5 -25.07 7.13 -40.89
N LYS A 6 -26.24 7.09 -40.22
CA LYS A 6 -26.32 6.71 -38.79
C LYS A 6 -25.90 5.27 -38.55
N GLU A 7 -26.31 4.35 -39.41
CA GLU A 7 -26.04 2.92 -39.29
C GLU A 7 -24.56 2.63 -39.58
N VAL A 8 -23.99 3.22 -40.64
CA VAL A 8 -22.55 3.13 -40.96
C VAL A 8 -21.70 3.83 -39.90
N SER A 9 -22.15 4.96 -39.32
CA SER A 9 -21.47 5.56 -38.17
C SER A 9 -21.51 4.59 -36.98
N SER A 10 -22.67 4.04 -36.64
CA SER A 10 -22.80 3.10 -35.51
C SER A 10 -21.90 1.87 -35.67
N LEU A 11 -21.75 1.34 -36.89
CA LEU A 11 -20.90 0.20 -37.25
C LEU A 11 -19.40 0.54 -37.25
N LEU A 12 -19.02 1.74 -37.70
CA LEU A 12 -17.65 2.25 -37.58
C LEU A 12 -17.27 2.56 -36.13
N TRP A 13 -18.25 2.94 -35.29
CA TRP A 13 -18.08 3.15 -33.85
C TRP A 13 -18.02 1.85 -33.06
N THR A 14 -18.77 0.80 -33.45
CA THR A 14 -18.67 -0.52 -32.80
C THR A 14 -17.28 -1.15 -32.96
N ARG A 15 -16.58 -0.83 -34.06
CA ARG A 15 -15.16 -1.20 -34.24
C ARG A 15 -14.17 -0.37 -33.42
N ARG A 16 -14.59 0.76 -32.82
CA ARG A 16 -13.76 1.61 -31.93
C ARG A 16 -14.05 1.39 -30.45
N THR A 17 -15.12 0.64 -30.11
CA THR A 17 -15.50 0.28 -28.75
C THR A 17 -14.84 -1.00 -28.24
N ASP A 18 -14.00 -1.64 -29.06
CA ASP A 18 -13.17 -2.73 -28.57
C ASP A 18 -12.22 -2.16 -27.50
N VAL A 19 -12.33 -2.72 -26.30
CA VAL A 19 -11.31 -2.58 -25.26
C VAL A 19 -9.97 -2.85 -25.95
N PRO A 20 -8.97 -1.96 -25.86
CA PRO A 20 -7.72 -2.16 -26.58
C PRO A 20 -7.20 -3.58 -26.36
N ASP A 21 -6.82 -4.27 -27.43
CA ASP A 21 -6.44 -5.71 -27.43
C ASP A 21 -5.34 -6.09 -26.42
N HIS A 22 -4.68 -5.11 -25.80
CA HIS A 22 -3.62 -5.26 -24.81
C HIS A 22 -4.09 -5.14 -23.35
N LEU A 23 -5.38 -4.96 -23.09
CA LEU A 23 -5.94 -4.87 -21.73
C LEU A 23 -6.44 -6.23 -21.26
N VAL A 24 -5.86 -6.72 -20.17
CA VAL A 24 -6.16 -8.02 -19.58
C VAL A 24 -7.01 -7.85 -18.32
N GLY A 25 -8.00 -8.73 -18.11
CA GLY A 25 -8.75 -8.81 -16.85
C GLY A 25 -9.62 -7.60 -16.52
N ILE A 26 -9.90 -6.72 -17.48
CA ILE A 26 -10.57 -5.44 -17.20
C ILE A 26 -12.10 -5.51 -17.34
N LYS A 27 -12.62 -6.49 -18.07
CA LYS A 27 -14.04 -6.57 -18.45
C LYS A 27 -14.98 -6.59 -17.24
N ASP A 28 -14.74 -7.50 -16.29
CA ASP A 28 -15.59 -7.63 -15.09
C ASP A 28 -15.60 -6.35 -14.25
N ARG A 29 -14.44 -5.69 -14.16
CA ARG A 29 -14.25 -4.42 -13.43
C ARG A 29 -14.99 -3.28 -14.13
N THR A 30 -14.91 -3.23 -15.46
CA THR A 30 -15.68 -2.29 -16.27
C THR A 30 -17.17 -2.51 -16.07
N ASP A 31 -17.65 -3.76 -16.14
CA ASP A 31 -19.06 -4.08 -15.93
C ASP A 31 -19.55 -3.69 -14.54
N GLU A 32 -18.73 -3.81 -13.50
CA GLU A 32 -19.07 -3.34 -12.15
C GLU A 32 -19.19 -1.81 -12.08
N ILE A 33 -18.24 -1.07 -12.67
CA ILE A 33 -18.33 0.39 -12.74
C ILE A 33 -19.55 0.82 -13.55
N MET A 34 -19.85 0.14 -14.66
CA MET A 34 -21.02 0.41 -15.50
C MET A 34 -22.33 0.25 -14.72
N LYS A 35 -22.45 -0.79 -13.89
CA LYS A 35 -23.61 -0.98 -12.99
C LYS A 35 -23.74 0.15 -11.98
N ARG A 36 -22.63 0.60 -11.38
CA ARG A 36 -22.63 1.73 -10.42
C ARG A 36 -22.99 3.06 -11.10
N LEU A 37 -22.54 3.24 -12.35
CA LEU A 37 -22.86 4.41 -13.15
C LEU A 37 -24.34 4.48 -13.51
N ASP A 38 -24.98 3.34 -13.83
CA ASP A 38 -26.41 3.26 -14.15
C ASP A 38 -26.85 4.37 -15.13
N LEU A 39 -26.48 4.22 -16.40
CA LEU A 39 -26.62 5.29 -17.39
C LEU A 39 -28.08 5.70 -17.69
N GLU A 40 -29.05 4.92 -17.21
CA GLU A 40 -30.49 5.17 -17.35
C GLU A 40 -31.02 6.13 -16.28
N ALA A 41 -30.37 6.21 -15.11
CA ALA A 41 -30.78 7.10 -14.04
C ALA A 41 -30.58 8.59 -14.42
N PHE A 42 -31.57 9.43 -14.06
CA PHE A 42 -31.54 10.87 -14.37
C PHE A 42 -30.78 11.70 -13.33
N ASP A 43 -30.24 11.10 -12.28
CA ASP A 43 -29.44 11.78 -11.25
C ASP A 43 -28.03 12.12 -11.73
N VAL A 44 -27.26 12.80 -10.88
CA VAL A 44 -25.83 13.11 -11.10
C VAL A 44 -25.01 12.21 -10.19
N ARG A 45 -24.13 11.39 -10.75
CA ARG A 45 -23.37 10.40 -9.96
C ARG A 45 -21.88 10.64 -10.01
N PHE A 46 -21.26 10.53 -8.84
CA PHE A 46 -19.82 10.51 -8.67
C PHE A 46 -19.35 9.09 -8.38
N ILE A 47 -18.32 8.63 -9.08
CA ILE A 47 -17.63 7.38 -8.76
C ILE A 47 -16.17 7.68 -8.47
N VAL A 48 -15.72 7.29 -7.28
CA VAL A 48 -14.32 7.41 -6.87
C VAL A 48 -13.67 6.03 -6.96
N ILE A 49 -12.80 5.86 -7.94
CA ILE A 49 -11.95 4.67 -8.12
C ILE A 49 -10.65 4.91 -7.37
N TYR A 50 -10.39 4.12 -6.33
CA TYR A 50 -9.20 4.30 -5.49
C TYR A 50 -8.40 3.02 -5.30
N GLY A 51 -7.14 3.15 -4.86
CA GLY A 51 -6.22 2.03 -4.70
C GLY A 51 -4.75 2.44 -4.86
N MET A 52 -3.82 1.53 -4.60
CA MET A 52 -2.38 1.82 -4.63
C MET A 52 -1.87 2.31 -6.00
N GLY A 53 -0.68 2.91 -6.03
CA GLY A 53 -0.01 3.27 -7.29
C GLY A 53 0.20 2.05 -8.20
N GLY A 54 0.00 2.21 -9.51
CA GLY A 54 0.26 1.14 -10.49
C GLY A 54 -0.79 0.02 -10.58
N ILE A 55 -1.88 0.09 -9.82
CA ILE A 55 -2.93 -0.95 -9.77
C ILE A 55 -3.89 -0.95 -10.98
N GLY A 56 -3.83 0.06 -11.86
CA GLY A 56 -4.64 0.14 -13.09
C GLY A 56 -5.89 1.03 -13.03
N LYS A 57 -6.00 1.95 -12.07
CA LYS A 57 -7.16 2.87 -11.94
C LYS A 57 -7.39 3.72 -13.19
N THR A 58 -6.35 4.39 -13.68
CA THR A 58 -6.38 5.22 -14.89
C THR A 58 -6.80 4.39 -16.10
N THR A 59 -6.29 3.17 -16.21
CA THR A 59 -6.63 2.23 -17.29
C THR A 59 -8.11 1.84 -17.25
N LEU A 60 -8.67 1.56 -16.06
CA LEU A 60 -10.09 1.28 -15.90
C LEU A 60 -10.96 2.49 -16.26
N ALA A 61 -10.62 3.67 -15.74
CA ALA A 61 -11.34 4.90 -16.05
C ALA A 61 -11.32 5.22 -17.55
N GLU A 62 -10.18 4.98 -18.22
CA GLU A 62 -10.05 5.15 -19.67
C GLU A 62 -10.91 4.16 -20.46
N ALA A 63 -10.95 2.89 -20.06
CA ALA A 63 -11.79 1.88 -20.71
C ALA A 63 -13.28 2.25 -20.59
N VAL A 64 -13.72 2.60 -19.38
CA VAL A 64 -15.10 3.04 -19.12
C VAL A 64 -15.44 4.30 -19.92
N PHE A 65 -14.57 5.30 -19.92
CA PHE A 65 -14.78 6.55 -20.66
C PHE A 65 -14.97 6.31 -22.15
N ARG A 66 -14.10 5.51 -22.77
CA ARG A 66 -14.20 5.16 -24.18
C ARG A 66 -15.51 4.44 -24.50
N GLN A 67 -15.94 3.52 -23.62
CA GLN A 67 -17.18 2.77 -23.79
C GLN A 67 -18.44 3.65 -23.74
N ILE A 68 -18.49 4.64 -22.84
CA ILE A 68 -19.74 5.39 -22.57
C ILE A 68 -19.77 6.80 -23.17
N SER A 69 -18.62 7.39 -23.50
CA SER A 69 -18.54 8.73 -24.11
C SER A 69 -19.49 8.95 -25.30
N PRO A 70 -19.78 7.99 -26.20
CA PRO A 70 -20.74 8.22 -27.28
C PRO A 70 -22.15 8.57 -26.81
N GLN A 71 -22.55 8.15 -25.60
CA GLN A 71 -23.86 8.44 -25.01
C GLN A 71 -23.97 9.88 -24.48
N PHE A 72 -22.84 10.57 -24.32
CA PHE A 72 -22.74 11.95 -23.83
C PHE A 72 -22.46 12.95 -24.96
N GLN A 73 -22.50 12.49 -26.22
CA GLN A 73 -22.29 13.30 -27.42
C GLN A 73 -20.95 14.05 -27.37
N ARG A 74 -20.99 15.40 -27.31
CA ARG A 74 -19.80 16.27 -27.19
C ARG A 74 -19.48 16.67 -25.75
N TYR A 75 -20.34 16.34 -24.79
CA TYR A 75 -20.20 16.76 -23.40
C TYR A 75 -19.44 15.71 -22.60
N CYS A 76 -18.25 15.37 -23.07
CA CYS A 76 -17.36 14.45 -22.38
C CYS A 76 -15.93 14.97 -22.38
N CYS A 77 -15.24 14.88 -21.23
CA CYS A 77 -13.85 15.27 -21.12
C CYS A 77 -13.10 14.32 -20.17
N PHE A 78 -11.86 14.01 -20.53
CA PHE A 78 -10.94 13.25 -19.70
C PHE A 78 -9.71 14.11 -19.41
N LEU A 79 -9.61 14.58 -18.17
CA LEU A 79 -8.44 15.25 -17.61
C LEU A 79 -7.50 14.21 -16.97
N LYS A 80 -6.44 13.87 -17.71
CA LYS A 80 -5.35 12.97 -17.25
C LYS A 80 -4.37 13.70 -16.33
N ASP A 81 -3.81 12.97 -15.37
CA ASP A 81 -2.74 13.43 -14.48
C ASP A 81 -3.00 14.81 -13.83
N VAL A 82 -4.19 15.01 -13.23
CA VAL A 82 -4.63 16.30 -12.68
C VAL A 82 -3.63 16.88 -11.68
N ARG A 83 -3.07 16.05 -10.81
CA ARG A 83 -2.07 16.44 -9.81
C ARG A 83 -0.82 17.12 -10.38
N THR A 84 -0.41 16.80 -11.61
CA THR A 84 0.81 17.37 -12.20
C THR A 84 0.58 18.63 -13.03
N HIS A 85 -0.69 19.03 -13.20
CA HIS A 85 -1.07 20.16 -14.05
C HIS A 85 -1.62 21.33 -13.23
N ASP A 86 -1.40 22.53 -13.74
CA ASP A 86 -2.00 23.74 -13.21
C ASP A 86 -3.53 23.73 -13.38
N ILE A 87 -4.26 24.09 -12.32
CA ILE A 87 -5.73 24.03 -12.29
C ILE A 87 -6.35 24.96 -13.34
N ILE A 88 -5.79 26.16 -13.57
CA ILE A 88 -6.34 27.10 -14.57
C ILE A 88 -6.25 26.48 -15.96
N ASN A 89 -5.12 25.86 -16.28
CA ASN A 89 -4.95 25.17 -17.56
C ASN A 89 -5.92 23.99 -17.72
N LEU A 90 -6.18 23.24 -16.65
CA LEU A 90 -7.17 22.16 -16.67
C LEU A 90 -8.61 22.68 -16.86
N GLN A 91 -8.99 23.78 -16.20
CA GLN A 91 -10.28 24.43 -16.39
C GLN A 91 -10.43 24.91 -17.85
N LYS A 92 -9.41 25.58 -18.40
CA LYS A 92 -9.37 26.00 -19.81
C LYS A 92 -9.56 24.82 -20.76
N LYS A 93 -8.85 23.72 -20.51
CA LYS A 93 -8.98 22.48 -21.30
C LYS A 93 -10.40 21.91 -21.23
N LEU A 94 -10.97 21.79 -20.03
CA LEU A 94 -12.32 21.27 -19.82
C LEU A 94 -13.37 22.09 -20.60
N LEU A 95 -13.28 23.41 -20.53
CA LEU A 95 -14.17 24.33 -21.25
C LEU A 95 -13.96 24.28 -22.77
N SER A 96 -12.71 24.15 -23.21
CA SER A 96 -12.37 24.04 -24.64
C SER A 96 -12.87 22.72 -25.24
N ASP A 97 -12.63 21.60 -24.57
CA ASP A 97 -13.03 20.26 -25.03
C ASP A 97 -14.57 20.15 -25.15
N MET A 98 -15.32 20.79 -24.24
CA MET A 98 -16.78 20.63 -24.17
C MET A 98 -17.57 21.72 -24.91
N PHE A 99 -16.98 22.90 -25.15
CA PHE A 99 -17.67 24.05 -25.77
C PHE A 99 -16.92 24.72 -26.92
N HIS A 100 -15.73 24.24 -27.31
CA HIS A 100 -14.86 24.86 -28.31
C HIS A 100 -14.55 26.34 -28.03
N LEU A 101 -14.52 26.72 -26.76
CA LEU A 101 -14.23 28.09 -26.34
C LEU A 101 -12.72 28.30 -26.33
N SER A 102 -12.25 29.36 -27.01
CA SER A 102 -10.92 29.91 -26.81
C SER A 102 -10.94 30.79 -25.56
N CYS A 103 -10.73 30.20 -24.38
CA CYS A 103 -10.70 30.94 -23.12
C CYS A 103 -9.35 31.64 -22.92
N THR A 104 -9.06 32.67 -23.72
CA THR A 104 -7.84 33.49 -23.59
C THR A 104 -7.84 34.37 -22.32
N ASN A 105 -9.02 34.65 -21.74
CA ASN A 105 -9.19 35.65 -20.67
C ASN A 105 -9.41 35.06 -19.27
N LEU A 106 -9.33 33.74 -19.07
CA LEU A 106 -9.37 33.16 -17.72
C LEU A 106 -8.04 33.48 -17.02
N SER A 107 -8.03 34.58 -16.26
CA SER A 107 -6.90 35.01 -15.43
C SER A 107 -7.00 34.52 -13.98
N PHE A 108 -8.20 34.16 -13.50
CA PHE A 108 -8.43 33.73 -12.11
C PHE A 108 -9.14 32.37 -12.03
N ILE A 109 -8.78 31.57 -11.02
CA ILE A 109 -9.27 30.20 -10.80
C ILE A 109 -10.77 30.17 -10.50
N ASP A 110 -11.25 31.11 -9.68
CA ASP A 110 -12.65 31.15 -9.23
C ASP A 110 -13.60 31.50 -10.38
N GLU A 111 -13.18 32.39 -11.29
CA GLU A 111 -13.90 32.69 -12.53
C GLU A 111 -14.04 31.43 -13.42
N GLY A 112 -13.03 30.56 -13.44
CA GLY A 112 -13.07 29.29 -14.18
C GLY A 112 -14.09 28.32 -13.60
N ALA A 113 -14.11 28.17 -12.27
CA ALA A 113 -15.06 27.31 -11.56
C ALA A 113 -16.50 27.77 -11.75
N ASP A 114 -16.77 29.07 -11.58
CA ASP A 114 -18.11 29.65 -11.78
C ASP A 114 -18.58 29.50 -13.23
N MET A 115 -17.66 29.67 -14.19
CA MET A 115 -17.98 29.48 -15.60
C MET A 115 -18.29 28.00 -15.93
N ILE A 116 -17.54 27.06 -15.37
CA ILE A 116 -17.80 25.62 -15.48
C ILE A 116 -19.21 25.31 -14.95
N LYS A 117 -19.52 25.74 -13.72
CA LYS A 117 -20.82 25.57 -13.07
C LYS A 117 -21.96 26.12 -13.93
N MET A 118 -21.86 27.38 -14.36
CA MET A 118 -22.89 28.04 -15.16
C MET A 118 -23.15 27.31 -16.49
N ARG A 119 -22.09 26.80 -17.13
CA ARG A 119 -22.20 26.16 -18.45
C ARG A 119 -22.67 24.72 -18.39
N PHE A 120 -22.39 24.01 -17.30
CA PHE A 120 -22.77 22.60 -17.12
C PHE A 120 -24.12 22.38 -16.43
N HIS A 121 -24.69 23.40 -15.77
CA HIS A 121 -25.91 23.31 -14.96
C HIS A 121 -27.06 22.51 -15.59
N ASP A 122 -27.31 22.66 -16.89
CA ASP A 122 -28.39 21.95 -17.61
C ASP A 122 -27.88 20.94 -18.65
N LYS A 123 -26.64 20.46 -18.50
CA LYS A 123 -25.99 19.55 -19.45
C LYS A 123 -25.76 18.19 -18.82
N LYS A 124 -26.12 17.14 -19.57
CA LYS A 124 -25.72 15.76 -19.29
C LYS A 124 -24.25 15.59 -19.68
N VAL A 125 -23.35 15.54 -18.70
CA VAL A 125 -21.90 15.50 -18.92
C VAL A 125 -21.26 14.19 -18.47
N LEU A 126 -20.13 13.84 -19.09
CA LEU A 126 -19.21 12.80 -18.62
C LEU A 126 -17.84 13.41 -18.35
N ILE A 127 -17.40 13.41 -17.10
CA ILE A 127 -16.09 13.97 -16.73
C ILE A 127 -15.27 12.89 -16.03
N VAL A 128 -14.03 12.69 -16.49
CA VAL A 128 -13.03 11.88 -15.79
C VAL A 128 -11.92 12.78 -15.28
N LEU A 129 -11.70 12.74 -13.97
CA LEU A 129 -10.62 13.43 -13.27
C LEU A 129 -9.63 12.39 -12.75
N ASP A 130 -8.44 12.31 -13.33
CA ASP A 130 -7.47 11.25 -13.02
C ASP A 130 -6.30 11.74 -12.17
N ASP A 131 -5.89 10.89 -11.22
CA ASP A 131 -4.83 11.14 -10.23
C ASP A 131 -5.09 12.39 -9.36
N ILE A 132 -6.31 12.53 -8.83
CA ILE A 132 -6.66 13.59 -7.87
C ILE A 132 -6.01 13.30 -6.51
N ASP A 133 -5.43 14.30 -5.87
CA ASP A 133 -4.75 14.17 -4.56
C ASP A 133 -5.23 15.14 -3.48
N ASN A 134 -6.13 16.07 -3.81
CA ASN A 134 -6.74 16.95 -2.82
C ASN A 134 -8.17 17.34 -3.21
N ARG A 135 -8.98 17.73 -2.21
CA ARG A 135 -10.39 18.10 -2.39
C ARG A 135 -10.55 19.37 -3.24
N ASP A 136 -9.59 20.27 -3.12
CA ASP A 136 -9.54 21.56 -3.78
C ASP A 136 -9.53 21.44 -5.32
N GLN A 137 -8.86 20.43 -5.88
CA GLN A 137 -8.91 20.08 -7.30
C GLN A 137 -10.32 19.70 -7.74
N ILE A 138 -11.04 18.89 -6.96
CA ILE A 138 -12.43 18.50 -7.25
C ILE A 138 -13.32 19.72 -7.24
N MET A 139 -13.23 20.55 -6.19
CA MET A 139 -14.09 21.72 -6.04
C MET A 139 -13.90 22.75 -7.17
N ARG A 140 -12.71 22.80 -7.78
CA ARG A 140 -12.39 23.73 -8.87
C ARG A 140 -12.66 23.18 -10.27
N LEU A 141 -12.76 21.86 -10.44
CA LEU A 141 -12.95 21.20 -11.75
C LEU A 141 -14.34 20.61 -11.94
N ALA A 142 -14.96 20.11 -10.88
CA ALA A 142 -16.27 19.46 -10.93
C ALA A 142 -17.26 19.95 -9.86
N GLY A 143 -16.80 20.51 -8.75
CA GLY A 143 -17.66 21.05 -7.71
C GLY A 143 -18.62 20.02 -7.11
N GLU A 144 -19.86 20.44 -6.89
CA GLU A 144 -20.94 19.65 -6.29
C GLU A 144 -21.93 19.18 -7.38
N PRO A 145 -22.78 18.17 -7.13
CA PRO A 145 -23.68 17.63 -8.16
C PRO A 145 -24.62 18.66 -8.79
N ASN A 146 -24.97 19.72 -8.08
CA ASN A 146 -25.80 20.82 -8.59
C ASN A 146 -25.11 21.68 -9.67
N TRP A 147 -23.85 21.39 -10.02
CA TRP A 147 -23.18 21.97 -11.16
C TRP A 147 -23.61 21.36 -12.50
N PHE A 148 -24.32 20.24 -12.47
CA PHE A 148 -24.57 19.43 -13.66
C PHE A 148 -26.05 19.14 -13.89
N GLY A 149 -26.41 18.97 -15.16
CA GLY A 149 -27.75 18.53 -15.55
C GLY A 149 -27.96 17.04 -15.28
N GLY A 150 -29.23 16.64 -15.25
CA GLY A 150 -29.61 15.24 -15.01
C GLY A 150 -28.97 14.24 -15.97
N GLY A 151 -28.60 13.07 -15.44
CA GLY A 151 -27.92 11.99 -16.16
C GLY A 151 -26.40 12.14 -16.24
N SER A 152 -25.81 13.12 -15.54
CA SER A 152 -24.37 13.36 -15.57
C SER A 152 -23.58 12.34 -14.76
N ARG A 153 -22.37 12.01 -15.23
CA ARG A 153 -21.49 11.01 -14.63
C ARG A 153 -20.08 11.58 -14.46
N ILE A 154 -19.58 11.57 -13.23
CA ILE A 154 -18.27 12.06 -12.88
C ILE A 154 -17.47 10.88 -12.31
N ILE A 155 -16.31 10.61 -12.88
CA ILE A 155 -15.40 9.55 -12.44
C ILE A 155 -14.13 10.22 -11.94
N ILE A 156 -13.71 9.87 -10.73
CA ILE A 156 -12.49 10.37 -10.09
C ILE A 156 -11.60 9.16 -9.85
N THR A 157 -10.32 9.26 -10.22
CA THR A 157 -9.32 8.29 -9.77
C THR A 157 -8.41 8.92 -8.73
N THR A 158 -8.09 8.18 -7.67
CA THR A 158 -7.17 8.67 -6.63
C THR A 158 -6.41 7.54 -5.96
N ARG A 159 -5.27 7.86 -5.35
CA ARG A 159 -4.54 6.95 -4.46
C ARG A 159 -4.92 7.18 -2.99
N ASN A 160 -5.48 8.34 -2.69
CA ASN A 160 -5.70 8.84 -1.36
C ASN A 160 -7.17 9.25 -1.20
N ILE A 161 -7.91 8.56 -0.34
CA ILE A 161 -9.28 8.95 0.00
C ILE A 161 -9.36 9.73 1.33
N GLU A 162 -8.24 10.04 1.97
CA GLU A 162 -8.20 10.80 3.24
C GLU A 162 -8.84 12.19 3.09
N PHE A 163 -8.53 12.92 2.03
CA PHE A 163 -9.11 14.25 1.78
C PHE A 163 -10.62 14.20 1.45
N LEU A 164 -11.17 12.99 1.26
CA LEU A 164 -12.58 12.70 1.06
C LEU A 164 -13.22 12.13 2.33
N VAL A 165 -12.65 12.28 3.52
CA VAL A 165 -13.29 11.89 4.79
C VAL A 165 -13.81 13.15 5.50
N LYS A 166 -14.95 13.03 6.18
CA LYS A 166 -15.44 14.03 7.14
C LYS A 166 -15.22 13.48 8.54
N GLU A 167 -14.75 14.34 9.44
CA GLU A 167 -14.71 14.08 10.87
C GLU A 167 -16.12 14.30 11.45
N ASP A 168 -17.06 13.40 11.18
CA ASP A 168 -18.27 13.28 12.01
C ASP A 168 -18.10 12.02 12.89
N GLU A 169 -18.54 12.12 14.14
CA GLU A 169 -18.16 11.28 15.29
C GLU A 169 -18.51 9.78 15.20
N ASP A 170 -19.17 9.32 14.12
CA ASP A 170 -19.52 7.91 13.92
C ASP A 170 -18.90 7.33 12.63
N ALA A 171 -17.89 6.47 12.84
CA ALA A 171 -17.35 5.43 11.94
C ALA A 171 -17.32 5.71 10.42
N ASN A 172 -16.12 6.04 9.91
CA ASN A 172 -15.67 5.73 8.54
C ASN A 172 -16.64 6.08 7.39
N VAL A 173 -17.39 7.17 7.52
CA VAL A 173 -18.16 7.70 6.40
C VAL A 173 -17.22 8.52 5.53
N LEU A 174 -16.83 7.96 4.39
CA LEU A 174 -16.20 8.73 3.33
C LEU A 174 -17.15 9.90 3.01
N ALA A 175 -16.67 11.13 3.22
CA ALA A 175 -17.35 12.35 2.85
C ALA A 175 -17.86 12.17 1.44
N SER A 176 -19.16 11.99 1.36
CA SER A 176 -19.79 11.91 0.08
C SER A 176 -19.63 13.30 -0.55
N ILE A 177 -19.26 13.36 -1.83
CA ILE A 177 -19.27 14.60 -2.63
C ILE A 177 -20.76 14.96 -2.87
N SER A 178 -21.53 15.15 -1.79
CA SER A 178 -22.95 14.81 -1.58
C SER A 178 -23.24 13.31 -1.50
N GLY A 179 -24.34 12.90 -0.83
CA GLY A 179 -24.76 11.50 -0.60
C GLY A 179 -25.04 10.62 -1.84
N GLN A 180 -24.48 10.96 -3.00
CA GLN A 180 -24.61 10.28 -4.30
C GLN A 180 -23.25 9.82 -4.87
N SER A 181 -22.19 9.76 -4.05
CA SER A 181 -20.87 9.25 -4.46
C SER A 181 -20.67 7.77 -4.12
N SER A 182 -20.30 6.95 -5.11
CA SER A 182 -19.91 5.55 -4.92
C SER A 182 -18.39 5.39 -4.91
N PHE A 183 -17.86 4.70 -3.90
CA PHE A 183 -16.44 4.37 -3.82
C PHE A 183 -16.15 2.95 -4.32
N TYR A 184 -15.16 2.83 -5.20
CA TYR A 184 -14.71 1.56 -5.76
C TYR A 184 -13.22 1.34 -5.44
N ASN A 185 -12.96 0.43 -4.50
CA ASN A 185 -11.61 0.00 -4.17
C ASN A 185 -11.09 -0.94 -5.25
N MET A 186 -10.01 -0.57 -5.91
CA MET A 186 -9.45 -1.33 -7.02
C MET A 186 -8.84 -2.65 -6.51
N PRO A 187 -9.38 -3.82 -6.89
CA PRO A 187 -8.80 -5.10 -6.50
C PRO A 187 -7.48 -5.37 -7.24
N GLU A 188 -6.64 -6.19 -6.62
CA GLU A 188 -5.45 -6.75 -7.26
C GLU A 188 -5.81 -7.63 -8.45
N MET A 189 -4.89 -7.74 -9.40
CA MET A 189 -5.07 -8.62 -10.54
C MET A 189 -5.01 -10.08 -10.05
N ASN A 190 -5.98 -10.90 -10.45
CA ASN A 190 -5.94 -12.31 -10.10
C ASN A 190 -4.78 -13.01 -10.82
N SER A 191 -4.39 -14.19 -10.35
CA SER A 191 -3.23 -14.91 -10.87
C SER A 191 -3.34 -15.24 -12.37
N HIS A 192 -4.56 -15.48 -12.88
CA HIS A 192 -4.76 -15.79 -14.30
C HIS A 192 -4.51 -14.56 -15.18
N ASP A 193 -5.14 -13.44 -14.87
CA ASP A 193 -4.95 -12.18 -15.59
C ASP A 193 -3.52 -11.66 -15.45
N ALA A 194 -2.90 -11.85 -14.29
CA ALA A 194 -1.50 -11.47 -14.06
C ALA A 194 -0.56 -12.28 -14.94
N PHE A 195 -0.82 -13.59 -15.09
CA PHE A 195 -0.06 -14.48 -15.96
C PHE A 195 -0.23 -14.10 -17.42
N GLN A 196 -1.47 -13.88 -17.85
CA GLN A 196 -1.76 -13.45 -19.21
C GLN A 196 -1.08 -12.12 -19.53
N LEU A 197 -1.23 -11.09 -18.68
CA LEU A 197 -0.59 -9.80 -18.89
C LEU A 197 0.93 -9.92 -19.00
N PHE A 198 1.57 -10.67 -18.09
CA PHE A 198 3.00 -10.87 -18.12
C PHE A 198 3.46 -11.55 -19.42
N CYS A 199 2.77 -12.61 -19.84
CA CYS A 199 3.08 -13.34 -21.07
C CYS A 199 2.86 -12.48 -22.32
N GLU A 200 1.79 -11.68 -22.36
CA GLU A 200 1.56 -10.75 -23.46
C GLU A 200 2.72 -9.75 -23.61
N ARG A 201 3.24 -9.21 -22.50
CA ARG A 201 4.36 -8.25 -22.53
C ARG A 201 5.69 -8.90 -22.85
N ALA A 202 5.95 -10.08 -22.29
CA ALA A 202 7.23 -10.78 -22.47
C ALA A 202 7.31 -11.58 -23.78
N LEU A 203 6.18 -12.06 -24.31
CA LEU A 203 6.15 -13.02 -25.43
C LEU A 203 5.27 -12.55 -26.61
N GLY A 204 4.50 -11.46 -26.48
CA GLY A 204 3.69 -10.93 -27.58
C GLY A 204 2.45 -11.77 -27.91
N CYS A 205 1.71 -12.19 -26.87
CA CYS A 205 0.50 -13.01 -26.94
C CYS A 205 0.72 -14.48 -27.35
N ALA A 206 1.97 -14.94 -27.39
CA ALA A 206 2.28 -16.37 -27.49
C ALA A 206 2.19 -17.03 -26.11
N GLU A 207 1.70 -18.27 -26.06
CA GLU A 207 1.80 -19.07 -24.84
C GLU A 207 3.28 -19.32 -24.50
N PRO A 208 3.67 -19.20 -23.21
CA PRO A 208 5.02 -19.53 -22.79
C PRO A 208 5.34 -20.99 -23.11
N PRO A 209 6.51 -21.26 -23.72
CA PRO A 209 7.01 -22.63 -23.85
C PRO A 209 7.04 -23.33 -22.48
N THR A 210 6.86 -24.65 -22.45
CA THR A 210 6.76 -25.43 -21.21
C THR A 210 7.93 -25.21 -20.25
N ASP A 211 9.14 -24.96 -20.76
CA ASP A 211 10.35 -24.68 -19.98
C ASP A 211 10.39 -23.25 -19.38
N TYR A 212 9.53 -22.34 -19.84
CA TYR A 212 9.37 -20.98 -19.29
C TYR A 212 8.25 -20.88 -18.25
N MET A 213 7.33 -21.84 -18.19
CA MET A 213 6.17 -21.83 -17.28
C MET A 213 6.57 -21.66 -15.80
N ASP A 214 7.56 -22.42 -15.33
CA ASP A 214 8.02 -22.36 -13.94
C ASP A 214 8.63 -21.00 -13.58
N ILE A 215 9.49 -20.46 -14.46
CA ILE A 215 10.13 -19.16 -14.22
C ILE A 215 9.14 -17.99 -14.33
N ALA A 216 8.17 -18.07 -15.25
CA ALA A 216 7.09 -17.09 -15.37
C ALA A 216 6.28 -17.02 -14.08
N ASN A 217 5.82 -18.17 -13.57
CA ASN A 217 5.06 -18.23 -12.32
C ASN A 217 5.85 -17.66 -11.12
N LYS A 218 7.15 -17.99 -11.02
CA LYS A 218 8.01 -17.43 -9.96
C LYS A 218 8.15 -15.91 -10.06
N LEU A 219 8.28 -15.37 -11.28
CA LEU A 219 8.34 -13.93 -11.50
C LEU A 219 7.02 -13.25 -11.14
N ILE A 220 5.89 -13.77 -11.62
CA ILE A 220 4.56 -13.22 -11.34
C ILE A 220 4.25 -13.22 -9.84
N ASN A 221 4.56 -14.33 -9.15
CA ASN A 221 4.42 -14.42 -7.70
C ASN A 221 5.30 -13.38 -6.99
N THR A 222 6.52 -13.12 -7.50
CA THR A 222 7.41 -12.08 -6.93
C THR A 222 6.86 -10.67 -7.16
N LEU A 223 6.11 -10.44 -8.24
CA LEU A 223 5.56 -9.14 -8.61
C LEU A 223 4.19 -8.87 -7.95
N GLY A 224 3.63 -9.86 -7.27
CA GLY A 224 2.43 -9.73 -6.43
C GLY A 224 1.17 -9.31 -7.18
N GLY A 225 1.06 -9.59 -8.49
CA GLY A 225 -0.14 -9.23 -9.26
C GLY A 225 -0.33 -7.72 -9.49
N LEU A 226 0.69 -6.89 -9.27
CA LEU A 226 0.64 -5.45 -9.56
C LEU A 226 0.81 -5.20 -11.08
N PRO A 227 -0.20 -4.69 -11.81
CA PRO A 227 -0.13 -4.56 -13.26
C PRO A 227 1.06 -3.75 -13.77
N LEU A 228 1.40 -2.65 -13.11
CA LEU A 228 2.59 -1.86 -13.44
C LEU A 228 3.89 -2.68 -13.37
N ALA A 229 4.05 -3.50 -12.31
CA ALA A 229 5.27 -4.28 -12.12
C ALA A 229 5.37 -5.41 -13.15
N LEU A 230 4.25 -6.08 -13.43
CA LEU A 230 4.14 -7.11 -14.48
C LEU A 230 4.49 -6.53 -15.85
N ASP A 231 3.98 -5.34 -16.17
CA ASP A 231 4.25 -4.68 -17.45
C ASP A 231 5.72 -4.31 -17.63
N VAL A 232 6.30 -3.62 -16.65
CA VAL A 232 7.70 -3.16 -16.70
C VAL A 232 8.65 -4.35 -16.83
N VAL A 233 8.48 -5.39 -15.99
CA VAL A 233 9.35 -6.56 -16.01
C VAL A 233 9.12 -7.41 -17.26
N GLY A 234 7.87 -7.69 -17.62
CA GLY A 234 7.54 -8.46 -18.81
C GLY A 234 8.10 -7.80 -20.08
N SER A 235 7.91 -6.49 -20.22
CA SER A 235 8.46 -5.71 -21.35
C SER A 235 9.99 -5.73 -21.39
N THR A 236 10.67 -5.68 -20.23
CA THR A 236 12.13 -5.77 -20.14
C THR A 236 12.66 -7.14 -20.58
N LEU A 237 11.89 -8.20 -20.31
CA LEU A 237 12.23 -9.58 -20.64
C LEU A 237 11.83 -9.99 -22.06
N ARG A 238 11.19 -9.10 -22.82
CA ARG A 238 10.74 -9.38 -24.17
C ARG A 238 11.89 -9.76 -25.09
N GLY A 239 11.76 -10.93 -25.74
CA GLY A 239 12.79 -11.47 -26.62
C GLY A 239 14.10 -11.90 -25.93
N LYS A 240 14.11 -12.00 -24.60
CA LYS A 240 15.27 -12.48 -23.83
C LYS A 240 15.21 -13.98 -23.60
N CYS A 241 16.38 -14.60 -23.39
CA CYS A 241 16.47 -16.03 -23.11
C CYS A 241 16.14 -16.36 -21.65
N ARG A 242 15.84 -17.63 -21.38
CA ARG A 242 15.50 -18.16 -20.05
C ARG A 242 16.51 -17.78 -18.96
N ARG A 243 17.81 -17.80 -19.27
CA ARG A 243 18.86 -17.39 -18.33
C ARG A 243 18.68 -15.95 -17.86
N THR A 244 18.35 -15.04 -18.77
CA THR A 244 18.07 -13.64 -18.42
C THR A 244 16.83 -13.50 -17.54
N TRP A 245 15.83 -14.37 -17.69
CA TRP A 245 14.66 -14.39 -16.81
C TRP A 245 15.03 -14.88 -15.41
N GLU A 246 15.89 -15.91 -15.32
CA GLU A 246 16.44 -16.41 -14.05
C GLU A 246 17.28 -15.33 -13.35
N ASP A 247 18.13 -14.61 -14.10
CA ASP A 247 18.92 -13.48 -13.58
C ASP A 247 18.01 -12.35 -13.08
N ALA A 248 16.95 -12.02 -13.83
CA ALA A 248 15.98 -11.02 -13.43
C ALA A 248 15.23 -11.42 -12.15
N LEU A 249 14.81 -12.68 -12.03
CA LEU A 249 14.20 -13.20 -10.80
C LEU A 249 15.17 -13.10 -9.62
N CYS A 250 16.44 -13.48 -9.82
CA CYS A 250 17.47 -13.37 -8.79
C CYS A 250 17.69 -11.90 -8.36
N LYS A 251 17.65 -10.96 -9.31
CA LYS A 251 17.75 -9.52 -9.02
C LYS A 251 16.53 -9.01 -8.27
N LEU A 252 15.31 -9.33 -8.71
CA LEU A 252 14.06 -8.87 -8.11
C LEU A 252 13.89 -9.31 -6.65
N LYS A 253 14.44 -10.46 -6.28
CA LYS A 253 14.47 -10.93 -4.89
C LYS A 253 15.33 -10.08 -3.96
N LYS A 254 16.22 -9.25 -4.51
CA LYS A 254 17.16 -8.41 -3.76
C LYS A 254 16.86 -6.92 -3.90
N VAL A 255 16.43 -6.53 -5.10
CA VAL A 255 16.32 -5.13 -5.52
C VAL A 255 15.01 -4.93 -6.25
N MET A 256 14.25 -3.95 -5.77
CA MET A 256 13.02 -3.52 -6.43
C MET A 256 13.33 -2.86 -7.78
N ASN A 257 12.48 -3.06 -8.79
CA ASN A 257 12.62 -2.36 -10.06
C ASN A 257 12.46 -0.84 -9.87
N GLU A 258 13.39 -0.05 -10.42
CA GLU A 258 13.45 1.40 -10.23
C GLU A 258 12.22 2.17 -10.77
N ASP A 259 11.63 1.73 -11.89
CA ASP A 259 10.44 2.42 -12.43
C ASP A 259 9.21 2.14 -11.57
N VAL A 260 9.08 0.91 -11.05
CA VAL A 260 8.03 0.56 -10.09
C VAL A 260 8.23 1.32 -8.77
N LYS A 261 9.47 1.35 -8.27
CA LYS A 261 9.88 2.07 -7.05
C LYS A 261 9.51 3.54 -7.14
N LYS A 262 9.90 4.26 -8.19
CA LYS A 262 9.54 5.67 -8.41
C LYS A 262 8.03 5.90 -8.37
N LYS A 263 7.23 5.01 -8.96
CA LYS A 263 5.76 5.16 -8.99
C LYS A 263 5.11 4.92 -7.64
N LEU A 264 5.62 3.98 -6.84
CA LEU A 264 5.11 3.71 -5.49
C LEU A 264 5.61 4.75 -4.48
N MET A 265 6.85 5.23 -4.63
CA MET A 265 7.49 6.23 -3.76
C MET A 265 6.65 7.50 -3.60
N ILE A 266 5.96 7.92 -4.66
CA ILE A 266 5.03 9.06 -4.64
C ILE A 266 4.06 9.03 -3.44
N SER A 267 3.55 7.85 -3.09
CA SER A 267 2.56 7.73 -2.01
C SER A 267 3.22 7.70 -0.63
N TYR A 268 4.48 7.24 -0.56
CA TYR A 268 5.28 7.24 0.66
C TYR A 268 5.81 8.65 1.00
N GLU A 269 6.29 9.39 0.00
CA GLU A 269 6.79 10.76 0.17
C GLU A 269 5.70 11.75 0.60
N ALA A 270 4.43 11.43 0.33
CA ALA A 270 3.28 12.21 0.77
C ALA A 270 2.90 11.96 2.25
N LEU A 271 3.48 10.96 2.91
CA LEU A 271 3.24 10.68 4.32
C LEU A 271 4.01 11.63 5.23
N GLU A 272 3.43 11.96 6.38
CA GLU A 272 4.13 12.64 7.46
C GLU A 272 5.18 11.74 8.12
N LEU A 273 6.11 12.32 8.87
CA LEU A 273 7.26 11.61 9.43
C LEU A 273 6.87 10.38 10.28
N ASN A 274 5.87 10.50 11.16
CA ASN A 274 5.43 9.37 12.00
C ASN A 274 4.73 8.29 11.18
N GLN A 275 3.92 8.69 10.20
CA GLN A 275 3.25 7.79 9.26
C GLN A 275 4.28 7.01 8.41
N GLN A 276 5.37 7.66 7.97
CA GLN A 276 6.50 7.00 7.32
C GLN A 276 7.14 5.97 8.24
N GLN A 277 7.37 6.30 9.52
CA GLN A 277 7.93 5.33 10.48
C GLN A 277 7.01 4.11 10.69
N ILE A 278 5.69 4.32 10.77
CA ILE A 278 4.69 3.25 10.86
C ILE A 278 4.73 2.38 9.60
N TYR A 279 4.72 2.99 8.42
CA TYR A 279 4.83 2.27 7.15
C TYR A 279 6.08 1.37 7.10
N LEU A 280 7.24 1.89 7.49
CA LEU A 280 8.48 1.12 7.51
C LEU A 280 8.45 0.00 8.57
N ASP A 281 7.84 0.24 9.74
CA ASP A 281 7.66 -0.80 10.77
C ASP A 281 6.77 -1.94 10.26
N ILE A 282 5.69 -1.64 9.52
CA ILE A 282 4.82 -2.64 8.88
C ILE A 282 5.57 -3.41 7.81
N ALA A 283 6.29 -2.72 6.92
CA ALA A 283 7.04 -3.34 5.84
C ALA A 283 8.13 -4.31 6.34
N CYS A 284 8.76 -3.97 7.47
CA CYS A 284 9.85 -4.76 8.03
C CYS A 284 9.38 -5.87 8.98
N PHE A 285 8.47 -5.57 9.93
CA PHE A 285 8.20 -6.47 11.06
C PHE A 285 6.72 -6.69 11.38
N CYS A 286 5.83 -5.73 11.11
CA CYS A 286 4.43 -5.80 11.57
C CYS A 286 3.44 -6.32 10.51
N PHE A 287 3.93 -6.93 9.43
CA PHE A 287 3.07 -7.63 8.47
C PHE A 287 2.38 -8.82 9.14
N ASN A 288 1.06 -8.94 8.96
CA ASN A 288 0.22 -9.98 9.54
C ASN A 288 0.13 -9.93 11.09
N THR A 289 0.44 -8.78 11.68
CA THR A 289 0.26 -8.51 13.12
C THR A 289 -1.13 -7.94 13.37
N GLU A 290 -1.71 -8.24 14.53
CA GLU A 290 -2.98 -7.65 14.97
C GLU A 290 -2.85 -6.12 15.07
N LYS A 291 -3.77 -5.38 14.45
CA LYS A 291 -3.76 -3.91 14.37
C LYS A 291 -3.70 -3.28 15.77
N THR A 292 -4.53 -3.77 16.70
CA THR A 292 -4.63 -3.27 18.08
C THR A 292 -3.31 -3.36 18.84
N THR A 293 -2.59 -4.48 18.70
CA THR A 293 -1.27 -4.67 19.32
C THR A 293 -0.23 -3.75 18.69
N ALA A 294 -0.24 -3.61 17.36
CA ALA A 294 0.68 -2.72 16.66
C ALA A 294 0.45 -1.23 17.00
N VAL A 295 -0.81 -0.78 17.09
CA VAL A 295 -1.17 0.58 17.53
C VAL A 295 -0.61 0.86 18.93
N LYS A 296 -0.81 -0.03 19.90
CA LYS A 296 -0.26 0.17 21.25
C LYS A 296 1.27 0.27 21.30
N TYR A 297 1.94 -0.47 20.42
CA TYR A 297 3.39 -0.35 20.26
C TYR A 297 3.79 1.04 19.74
N TRP A 298 3.08 1.57 18.75
CA TRP A 298 3.33 2.91 18.22
C TRP A 298 2.95 4.01 19.23
N ASP A 299 1.85 3.85 19.97
CA ASP A 299 1.44 4.77 21.03
C ASP A 299 2.55 4.93 22.08
N ALA A 300 3.15 3.81 22.49
CA ALA A 300 4.25 3.80 23.46
C ALA A 300 5.57 4.39 22.92
N ILE A 301 5.73 4.47 21.60
CA ILE A 301 6.89 5.07 20.95
C ILE A 301 6.70 6.58 20.76
N PHE A 302 5.54 6.97 20.24
CA PHE A 302 5.28 8.35 19.84
C PHE A 302 4.69 9.20 20.97
N GLY A 303 4.15 8.56 22.02
CA GLY A 303 3.61 9.23 23.20
C GLY A 303 2.20 9.81 22.99
N TYR A 304 1.47 9.35 21.98
CA TYR A 304 0.10 9.76 21.69
C TYR A 304 -0.66 8.64 20.92
N PRO A 305 -2.00 8.64 20.90
CA PRO A 305 -2.78 7.62 20.18
C PRO A 305 -2.57 7.65 18.65
N THR A 306 -2.20 6.52 18.06
CA THR A 306 -1.75 6.40 16.66
C THR A 306 -2.72 5.66 15.74
N GLU A 307 -3.92 5.38 16.22
CA GLU A 307 -5.03 4.78 15.45
C GLU A 307 -5.31 5.58 14.16
N SER A 308 -5.29 6.91 14.24
CA SER A 308 -5.49 7.83 13.11
C SER A 308 -4.46 7.63 12.01
N GLU A 309 -3.20 7.46 12.35
CA GLU A 309 -2.09 7.31 11.41
C GLU A 309 -2.21 6.00 10.64
N VAL A 310 -2.60 4.92 11.32
CA VAL A 310 -2.88 3.64 10.67
C VAL A 310 -4.06 3.77 9.72
N ASN A 311 -5.11 4.49 10.11
CA ASN A 311 -6.28 4.73 9.26
C ASN A 311 -5.91 5.59 8.02
N ILE A 312 -5.02 6.56 8.16
CA ILE A 312 -4.48 7.34 7.02
C ILE A 312 -3.75 6.43 6.04
N LEU A 313 -2.86 5.54 6.51
CA LEU A 313 -2.18 4.56 5.65
C LEU A 313 -3.19 3.67 4.90
N GLN A 314 -4.28 3.25 5.56
CA GLN A 314 -5.35 2.48 4.94
C GLN A 314 -6.08 3.29 3.85
N ARG A 315 -6.42 4.55 4.13
CA ARG A 315 -7.11 5.46 3.19
C ARG A 315 -6.20 5.92 2.04
N MET A 316 -4.89 5.88 2.23
CA MET A 316 -3.90 6.03 1.15
C MET A 316 -3.64 4.73 0.37
N SER A 317 -4.41 3.67 0.65
CA SER A 317 -4.28 2.35 0.02
C SER A 317 -2.88 1.74 0.15
N LEU A 318 -2.14 2.09 1.21
CA LEU A 318 -0.79 1.57 1.48
C LEU A 318 -0.84 0.27 2.29
N ILE A 319 -1.92 0.08 3.05
CA ILE A 319 -2.20 -1.13 3.81
C ILE A 319 -3.68 -1.51 3.67
N LYS A 320 -4.00 -2.75 4.05
CA LYS A 320 -5.37 -3.23 4.28
C LYS A 320 -5.45 -3.79 5.69
N ILE A 321 -6.63 -3.72 6.29
CA ILE A 321 -6.93 -4.45 7.52
C ILE A 321 -7.76 -5.66 7.11
N SER A 322 -7.27 -6.85 7.42
CA SER A 322 -8.00 -8.08 7.15
C SER A 322 -9.18 -8.25 8.11
N ILE A 323 -10.07 -9.19 7.79
CA ILE A 323 -11.28 -9.49 8.59
C ILE A 323 -10.92 -9.90 10.03
N ASP A 324 -9.76 -10.53 10.22
CA ASP A 324 -9.22 -10.91 11.53
C ASP A 324 -8.39 -9.80 12.19
N ASN A 325 -8.62 -8.53 11.82
CA ASN A 325 -7.98 -7.34 12.38
C ASN A 325 -6.45 -7.34 12.25
N LYS A 326 -5.90 -7.92 11.17
CA LYS A 326 -4.45 -7.93 10.92
C LYS A 326 -4.04 -6.92 9.88
N LEU A 327 -2.85 -6.36 10.08
CA LEU A 327 -2.19 -5.48 9.15
C LEU A 327 -1.72 -6.27 7.94
N TRP A 328 -2.20 -5.91 6.76
CA TRP A 328 -1.78 -6.48 5.49
C TRP A 328 -1.17 -5.38 4.61
N MET A 329 -0.03 -5.69 3.97
CA MET A 329 0.65 -4.79 3.05
C MET A 329 1.00 -5.56 1.78
N HIS A 330 0.69 -4.96 0.63
CA HIS A 330 1.00 -5.55 -0.67
C HIS A 330 2.51 -5.78 -0.82
N GLU A 331 2.92 -6.89 -1.44
CA GLU A 331 4.33 -7.30 -1.52
C GLU A 331 5.24 -6.21 -2.11
N GLN A 332 4.84 -5.60 -3.23
CA GLN A 332 5.57 -4.46 -3.82
C GLN A 332 5.69 -3.22 -2.92
N LEU A 333 4.70 -2.95 -2.05
CA LEU A 333 4.80 -1.88 -1.05
C LEU A 333 5.72 -2.29 0.10
N ARG A 334 5.65 -3.55 0.54
CA ARG A 334 6.56 -4.09 1.54
C ARG A 334 8.01 -4.03 1.06
N ASP A 335 8.25 -4.39 -0.18
CA ASP A 335 9.58 -4.37 -0.80
C ASP A 335 10.07 -2.93 -1.00
N LEU A 336 9.19 -1.98 -1.33
CA LEU A 336 9.50 -0.55 -1.30
C LEU A 336 10.02 -0.13 0.08
N GLY A 337 9.26 -0.40 1.15
CA GLY A 337 9.68 -0.06 2.52
C GLY A 337 11.03 -0.64 2.90
N ARG A 338 11.28 -1.91 2.55
CA ARG A 338 12.56 -2.58 2.79
C ARG A 338 13.71 -1.96 1.99
N SER A 339 13.46 -1.54 0.75
CA SER A 339 14.45 -0.86 -0.09
C SER A 339 14.82 0.55 0.42
N ILE A 340 13.88 1.24 1.08
CA ILE A 340 14.11 2.55 1.69
C ILE A 340 15.05 2.41 2.90
N VAL A 341 14.83 1.39 3.73
CA VAL A 341 15.69 1.11 4.89
C VAL A 341 17.07 0.61 4.47
N HIS A 342 17.14 -0.16 3.38
CA HIS A 342 18.37 -0.78 2.93
C HIS A 342 18.71 -0.33 1.49
N PRO A 343 19.21 0.91 1.31
CA PRO A 343 19.59 1.40 0.00
C PRO A 343 20.73 0.56 -0.59
N GLU A 344 20.68 0.34 -1.90
CA GLU A 344 21.59 -0.53 -2.67
C GLU A 344 23.08 -0.15 -2.58
N SER A 345 23.41 1.01 -2.01
CA SER A 345 24.75 1.59 -1.97
C SER A 345 25.57 1.36 -0.68
N GLY A 346 25.07 0.58 0.29
CA GLY A 346 25.66 0.54 1.64
C GLY A 346 26.60 -0.64 1.96
N GLU A 347 27.77 -0.34 2.51
CA GLU A 347 28.56 -1.27 3.34
C GLU A 347 27.75 -1.72 4.58
N ILE A 348 28.13 -2.82 5.24
CA ILE A 348 27.34 -3.47 6.32
C ILE A 348 26.99 -2.52 7.49
N HIS A 349 27.81 -1.50 7.75
CA HIS A 349 27.58 -0.51 8.81
C HIS A 349 26.69 0.67 8.39
N MET A 350 26.30 0.75 7.12
CA MET A 350 25.30 1.69 6.59
C MET A 350 23.90 1.05 6.43
N LYS A 351 23.74 -0.21 6.85
CA LYS A 351 22.45 -0.91 6.83
C LYS A 351 21.49 -0.17 7.76
N GLY A 352 20.41 0.36 7.20
CA GLY A 352 19.59 1.39 7.85
C GLY A 352 18.88 0.92 9.13
N SER A 353 17.98 1.77 9.62
CA SER A 353 17.47 1.70 10.99
C SER A 353 16.69 0.43 11.38
N ARG A 354 16.31 -0.43 10.42
CA ARG A 354 15.48 -1.62 10.62
C ARG A 354 16.11 -2.85 9.97
N LEU A 355 16.75 -3.69 10.76
CA LEU A 355 17.37 -4.93 10.27
C LEU A 355 16.33 -6.06 10.24
N TRP A 356 15.59 -6.14 9.14
CA TRP A 356 14.50 -7.11 8.94
C TRP A 356 14.98 -8.49 8.45
N SER A 357 16.14 -8.57 7.77
CA SER A 357 16.77 -9.84 7.39
C SER A 357 17.53 -10.42 8.60
N PRO A 358 17.24 -11.68 9.00
CA PRO A 358 18.02 -12.37 10.01
C PRO A 358 19.52 -12.43 9.67
N GLU A 359 19.88 -12.72 8.42
CA GLU A 359 21.27 -12.79 8.00
C GLU A 359 22.03 -11.49 8.30
N ASP A 360 21.41 -10.36 7.95
CA ASP A 360 21.97 -9.03 8.20
C ASP A 360 22.05 -8.68 9.68
N ALA A 361 20.98 -8.95 10.42
CA ALA A 361 20.93 -8.76 11.86
C ALA A 361 22.03 -9.57 12.58
N PHE A 362 22.16 -10.85 12.25
CA PHE A 362 23.21 -11.71 12.81
C PHE A 362 24.61 -11.26 12.44
N SER A 363 24.83 -10.79 11.20
CA SER A 363 26.12 -10.23 10.79
C SER A 363 26.51 -9.07 11.70
N VAL A 364 25.62 -8.10 11.88
CA VAL A 364 25.87 -6.91 12.72
C VAL A 364 26.13 -7.30 14.18
N MET A 365 25.37 -8.27 14.71
CA MET A 365 25.55 -8.75 16.08
C MET A 365 26.87 -9.50 16.29
N GLN A 366 27.33 -10.26 15.30
CA GLN A 366 28.60 -11.01 15.38
C GLN A 366 29.82 -10.11 15.22
N THR A 367 29.74 -9.09 14.37
CA THR A 367 30.82 -8.13 14.16
C THR A 367 30.84 -7.01 15.19
N GLU A 368 29.81 -6.92 16.05
CA GLU A 368 29.66 -5.87 17.07
C GLU A 368 29.65 -4.46 16.45
N THR A 369 29.15 -4.34 15.23
CA THR A 369 29.10 -3.08 14.45
C THR A 369 27.76 -2.36 14.57
N GLY A 370 26.94 -2.73 15.55
CA GLY A 370 25.65 -2.10 15.79
C GLY A 370 25.80 -0.63 16.20
N THR A 371 24.99 0.25 15.62
CA THR A 371 24.99 1.69 15.90
C THR A 371 23.68 2.15 16.54
N LYS A 372 23.67 3.38 17.05
CA LYS A 372 22.47 4.02 17.62
C LYS A 372 21.33 4.22 16.59
N ASP A 373 21.62 4.09 15.30
CA ASP A 373 20.64 4.31 14.23
C ASP A 373 19.74 3.08 14.03
N ILE A 374 20.17 1.91 14.50
CA ILE A 374 19.37 0.69 14.50
C ILE A 374 18.33 0.78 15.63
N VAL A 375 17.07 0.84 15.25
CA VAL A 375 15.92 0.90 16.16
C VAL A 375 15.15 -0.41 16.21
N ALA A 376 15.32 -1.30 15.23
CA ALA A 376 14.61 -2.56 15.17
C ALA A 376 15.46 -3.70 14.61
N LEU A 377 15.36 -4.88 15.22
CA LEU A 377 16.22 -6.02 14.94
C LEU A 377 15.41 -7.32 14.87
N ASN A 378 15.56 -8.06 13.77
CA ASN A 378 15.04 -9.42 13.63
C ASN A 378 16.18 -10.44 13.75
N LEU A 379 16.35 -11.01 14.93
CA LEU A 379 17.20 -12.18 15.21
C LEU A 379 16.39 -13.49 15.16
N GLY A 380 15.53 -13.62 14.15
CA GLY A 380 14.89 -14.89 13.81
C GLY A 380 15.91 -15.96 13.40
N THR A 381 15.54 -17.23 13.36
CA THR A 381 16.50 -18.33 13.20
C THR A 381 16.97 -18.50 11.74
N PRO A 382 18.26 -18.33 11.41
CA PRO A 382 18.78 -18.72 10.10
C PRO A 382 19.05 -20.23 9.99
N SER A 383 19.08 -20.98 11.10
CA SER A 383 19.21 -22.45 11.12
C SER A 383 18.49 -23.08 12.32
N LEU A 384 17.43 -23.86 12.03
CA LEU A 384 16.47 -24.40 13.02
C LEU A 384 17.08 -25.24 14.15
N ASN A 385 18.30 -25.75 13.98
CA ASN A 385 18.94 -26.65 14.95
C ASN A 385 20.01 -25.96 15.81
N LYS A 386 20.19 -24.64 15.69
CA LYS A 386 21.24 -23.91 16.39
C LYS A 386 20.63 -22.96 17.42
N THR A 387 21.05 -23.12 18.68
CA THR A 387 20.77 -22.12 19.72
C THR A 387 21.82 -21.03 19.67
N TYR A 388 21.38 -19.78 19.69
CA TYR A 388 22.27 -18.62 19.67
C TYR A 388 22.38 -18.00 21.07
N ARG A 389 23.59 -17.56 21.45
CA ARG A 389 23.82 -16.87 22.73
C ARG A 389 24.33 -15.48 22.45
N PHE A 390 23.62 -14.49 22.98
CA PHE A 390 23.97 -13.10 22.84
C PHE A 390 24.47 -12.53 24.17
N LYS A 391 25.52 -11.71 24.10
CA LYS A 391 26.17 -11.07 25.23
C LYS A 391 25.93 -9.56 25.22
N HIS A 392 26.01 -8.94 26.39
CA HIS A 392 25.88 -7.48 26.59
C HIS A 392 26.56 -6.63 25.52
N LYS A 393 27.85 -6.90 25.24
CA LYS A 393 28.66 -6.10 24.32
C LYS A 393 28.08 -5.99 22.91
N GLN A 394 27.32 -6.99 22.46
CA GLN A 394 26.74 -7.00 21.12
C GLN A 394 25.54 -6.04 20.99
N PHE A 395 24.94 -5.63 22.10
CA PHE A 395 23.82 -4.69 22.12
C PHE A 395 24.20 -3.29 22.60
N MET A 396 25.41 -3.07 23.14
CA MET A 396 25.79 -1.76 23.72
C MET A 396 25.66 -0.59 22.74
N GLY A 397 25.88 -0.82 21.45
CA GLY A 397 25.74 0.22 20.43
C GLY A 397 24.28 0.51 20.05
N LEU A 398 23.34 -0.39 20.36
CA LEU A 398 21.94 -0.35 19.93
C LEU A 398 21.05 0.42 20.91
N VAL A 399 21.51 1.60 21.34
CA VAL A 399 20.89 2.36 22.44
C VAL A 399 19.45 2.82 22.16
N ASN A 400 19.04 2.89 20.89
CA ASN A 400 17.68 3.27 20.49
C ASN A 400 16.81 2.07 20.07
N LEU A 401 17.23 0.85 20.39
CA LEU A 401 16.49 -0.36 20.04
C LEU A 401 15.12 -0.36 20.73
N ARG A 402 14.06 -0.28 19.92
CA ARG A 402 12.65 -0.27 20.35
C ARG A 402 11.89 -1.54 19.98
N PHE A 403 12.38 -2.32 19.02
CA PHE A 403 11.79 -3.59 18.58
C PHE A 403 12.82 -4.70 18.47
N LEU A 404 12.55 -5.84 19.09
CA LEU A 404 13.39 -7.03 19.01
C LEU A 404 12.55 -8.27 18.75
N GLN A 405 12.85 -8.96 17.66
CA GLN A 405 12.38 -10.32 17.41
C GLN A 405 13.55 -11.29 17.57
N LEU A 406 13.32 -12.38 18.27
CA LEU A 406 14.33 -13.38 18.59
C LEU A 406 13.71 -14.77 18.45
N ASP A 407 14.42 -15.68 17.79
CA ASP A 407 14.02 -17.08 17.70
C ASP A 407 15.21 -18.00 18.03
N HIS A 408 14.98 -19.02 18.86
CA HIS A 408 16.01 -19.96 19.36
C HIS A 408 17.25 -19.28 20.00
N GLY A 409 17.08 -18.06 20.52
CA GLY A 409 18.14 -17.28 21.18
C GLY A 409 18.09 -17.33 22.70
N ASN A 410 19.23 -17.08 23.34
CA ASN A 410 19.36 -16.85 24.78
C ASN A 410 20.30 -15.66 25.05
N PHE A 411 20.07 -14.98 26.16
CA PHE A 411 20.90 -13.89 26.63
C PHE A 411 21.81 -14.40 27.76
N GLU A 412 23.09 -14.06 27.71
CA GLU A 412 24.11 -14.54 28.66
C GLU A 412 24.92 -13.37 29.22
N GLY A 413 24.91 -13.23 30.55
CA GLY A 413 25.62 -12.18 31.28
C GLY A 413 24.72 -11.05 31.79
N ASP A 414 25.33 -9.90 32.11
CA ASP A 414 24.64 -8.73 32.67
C ASP A 414 24.10 -7.82 31.57
N PHE A 415 22.79 -7.55 31.57
CA PHE A 415 22.08 -6.72 30.57
C PHE A 415 21.59 -5.38 31.11
N LYS A 416 22.15 -4.92 32.23
CA LYS A 416 21.76 -3.67 32.87
C LYS A 416 21.70 -2.51 31.85
N ASN A 417 20.53 -1.86 31.76
CA ASN A 417 20.24 -0.70 30.91
C ASN A 417 20.34 -0.93 29.38
N VAL A 418 20.49 -2.17 28.91
CA VAL A 418 20.61 -2.45 27.46
C VAL A 418 19.28 -2.23 26.74
N PHE A 419 18.17 -2.70 27.33
CA PHE A 419 16.85 -2.70 26.69
C PHE A 419 15.92 -1.60 27.23
N PHE A 420 16.50 -0.49 27.72
CA PHE A 420 15.71 0.61 28.30
C PHE A 420 14.69 1.18 27.32
N ASN A 421 15.02 1.29 26.02
CA ASN A 421 14.12 1.81 25.00
C ASN A 421 13.23 0.74 24.34
N LEU A 422 13.38 -0.54 24.71
CA LEU A 422 12.64 -1.63 24.08
C LEU A 422 11.15 -1.52 24.41
N ARG A 423 10.30 -1.49 23.37
CA ARG A 423 8.84 -1.45 23.46
C ARG A 423 8.21 -2.78 23.05
N TRP A 424 8.84 -3.50 22.13
CA TRP A 424 8.38 -4.80 21.64
C TRP A 424 9.46 -5.86 21.75
N LEU A 425 9.13 -6.97 22.42
CA LEU A 425 9.93 -8.19 22.44
C LEU A 425 9.09 -9.37 21.97
N SER A 426 9.44 -9.93 20.81
CA SER A 426 8.92 -11.21 20.36
C SER A 426 10.02 -12.26 20.49
N TRP A 427 9.80 -13.25 21.35
CA TRP A 427 10.77 -14.30 21.62
C TRP A 427 10.13 -15.67 21.43
N SER A 428 10.56 -16.33 20.37
CA SER A 428 10.12 -17.69 20.04
C SER A 428 11.18 -18.72 20.42
N ASN A 429 10.70 -19.91 20.77
CA ASN A 429 11.51 -21.04 21.19
C ASN A 429 12.47 -20.68 22.33
N CYS A 430 11.90 -20.11 23.39
CA CYS A 430 12.66 -19.65 24.54
C CYS A 430 13.48 -20.80 25.18
N PRO A 431 14.66 -20.47 25.74
CA PRO A 431 15.54 -21.45 26.37
C PRO A 431 14.96 -21.90 27.71
N SER A 432 15.13 -23.18 28.04
CA SER A 432 14.71 -23.73 29.35
C SER A 432 15.43 -23.09 30.54
N LYS A 433 16.67 -22.62 30.33
CA LYS A 433 17.45 -21.88 31.34
C LYS A 433 17.74 -20.48 30.84
N PHE A 434 17.12 -19.48 31.47
CA PHE A 434 17.44 -18.07 31.28
C PHE A 434 18.78 -17.75 31.96
N ARG A 435 19.71 -17.10 31.26
CA ARG A 435 21.11 -16.92 31.71
C ARG A 435 21.54 -15.46 31.85
N ALA A 436 20.63 -14.51 31.64
CA ALA A 436 20.92 -13.11 31.83
C ALA A 436 20.57 -12.64 33.25
N SER A 437 21.27 -11.62 33.71
CA SER A 437 20.97 -10.86 34.93
C SER A 437 20.70 -9.40 34.56
N ASN A 438 19.94 -8.69 35.40
CA ASN A 438 19.57 -7.28 35.18
C ASN A 438 18.96 -7.03 33.79
N PHE A 439 18.14 -7.95 33.30
CA PHE A 439 17.59 -7.89 31.93
C PHE A 439 16.68 -6.68 31.70
N GLY A 440 16.01 -6.20 32.76
CA GLY A 440 15.44 -4.85 32.89
C GLY A 440 14.68 -4.33 31.69
N LEU A 441 13.41 -4.72 31.55
CA LEU A 441 12.51 -4.31 30.45
C LEU A 441 11.53 -3.21 30.89
N MET A 442 12.07 -2.11 31.44
CA MET A 442 11.28 -1.08 32.14
C MET A 442 10.17 -0.45 31.29
N ASN A 443 10.44 -0.20 30.01
CA ASN A 443 9.49 0.47 29.12
C ASN A 443 8.81 -0.49 28.13
N LEU A 444 8.89 -1.80 28.35
CA LEU A 444 8.29 -2.78 27.46
C LEU A 444 6.76 -2.69 27.49
N THR A 445 6.16 -2.66 26.31
CA THR A 445 4.71 -2.58 26.14
C THR A 445 4.15 -3.89 25.60
N ILE A 446 4.83 -4.50 24.62
CA ILE A 446 4.41 -5.72 23.98
C ILE A 446 5.42 -6.83 24.26
N LEU A 447 4.95 -7.91 24.87
CA LEU A 447 5.69 -9.14 25.06
C LEU A 447 4.98 -10.29 24.35
N MET A 448 5.65 -10.89 23.37
CA MET A 448 5.19 -12.12 22.73
C MET A 448 6.16 -13.24 23.04
N LEU A 449 5.69 -14.29 23.71
CA LEU A 449 6.49 -15.47 24.02
C LEU A 449 5.87 -16.70 23.37
N SER A 450 6.72 -17.57 22.82
CA SER A 450 6.30 -18.90 22.36
C SER A 450 7.37 -19.95 22.64
N GLY A 451 6.93 -21.19 22.86
CA GLY A 451 7.80 -22.35 23.02
C GLY A 451 7.53 -23.17 24.28
N ASN A 452 7.77 -24.47 24.18
CA ASN A 452 7.39 -25.47 25.19
C ASN A 452 8.10 -25.32 26.54
N ASN A 453 9.16 -24.52 26.62
CA ASN A 453 9.99 -24.35 27.81
C ASN A 453 9.55 -23.22 28.73
N VAL A 454 8.62 -22.35 28.28
CA VAL A 454 8.12 -21.25 29.10
C VAL A 454 6.99 -21.81 29.98
N THR A 455 7.38 -22.30 31.15
CA THR A 455 6.48 -22.80 32.20
C THR A 455 6.28 -21.73 33.27
N GLU A 456 5.39 -21.96 34.24
CA GLU A 456 5.17 -21.06 35.37
C GLU A 456 6.45 -20.78 36.16
N ASP A 457 7.31 -21.80 36.30
CA ASP A 457 8.59 -21.72 37.01
C ASP A 457 9.75 -21.21 36.13
N TRP A 458 9.47 -20.70 34.93
CA TRP A 458 10.52 -20.22 34.04
C TRP A 458 11.24 -19.02 34.65
N GLY A 459 12.53 -19.18 34.97
CA GLY A 459 13.34 -18.14 35.62
C GLY A 459 13.45 -16.81 34.86
N GLY A 460 13.06 -16.77 33.58
CA GLY A 460 12.94 -15.53 32.81
C GLY A 460 11.85 -14.59 33.34
N TRP A 461 10.77 -15.10 33.95
CA TRP A 461 9.68 -14.29 34.48
C TRP A 461 10.17 -13.30 35.55
N CYS A 462 11.06 -13.74 36.44
CA CYS A 462 11.66 -12.88 37.47
C CYS A 462 12.51 -11.73 36.89
N GLN A 463 12.97 -11.85 35.65
CA GLN A 463 13.78 -10.82 35.00
C GLN A 463 12.93 -9.85 34.15
N ILE A 464 11.79 -10.33 33.64
CA ILE A 464 10.88 -9.55 32.80
C ILE A 464 9.83 -8.82 33.63
N MET A 465 9.13 -9.52 34.53
CA MET A 465 7.94 -9.00 35.21
C MET A 465 8.25 -8.04 36.37
N VAL A 466 9.48 -8.03 36.88
CA VAL A 466 9.86 -7.19 38.03
C VAL A 466 9.84 -5.68 37.71
N TRP A 467 9.85 -5.31 36.42
CA TRP A 467 10.10 -3.92 36.01
C TRP A 467 8.97 -3.29 35.19
N SER A 468 7.88 -4.00 34.94
CA SER A 468 6.91 -3.59 33.92
C SER A 468 5.50 -3.54 34.50
N HIS A 469 4.88 -2.37 34.45
CA HIS A 469 3.60 -2.10 35.12
C HIS A 469 2.39 -2.27 34.18
N ASP A 470 2.59 -2.23 32.85
CA ASP A 470 1.53 -2.34 31.82
C ASP A 470 2.02 -3.10 30.57
N ILE A 471 2.26 -4.41 30.68
CA ILE A 471 2.62 -5.26 29.52
C ILE A 471 1.37 -5.91 28.92
N LEU A 472 1.21 -5.79 27.61
CA LEU A 472 0.41 -6.73 26.85
C LEU A 472 1.20 -8.01 26.60
N LEU A 473 0.76 -9.09 27.24
CA LEU A 473 1.34 -10.41 27.10
C LEU A 473 0.52 -11.24 26.11
N HIS A 474 1.14 -11.62 24.99
CA HIS A 474 0.61 -12.63 24.08
C HIS A 474 1.44 -13.91 24.23
N TYR A 475 0.79 -14.99 24.69
CA TYR A 475 1.41 -16.30 24.83
C TYR A 475 0.85 -17.26 23.77
N ILE A 476 1.71 -17.75 22.87
CA ILE A 476 1.29 -18.58 21.74
C ILE A 476 1.78 -20.02 22.01
N TYR A 477 0.85 -20.88 22.46
CA TYR A 477 0.95 -22.31 22.84
C TYR A 477 1.31 -22.68 24.30
N SER A 478 0.27 -22.99 25.09
CA SER A 478 0.07 -24.31 25.74
C SER A 478 -1.43 -24.50 25.97
N SER A 479 -1.93 -25.74 25.96
CA SER A 479 -3.35 -26.12 26.13
C SER A 479 -3.94 -25.83 27.52
N SER A 480 -3.34 -24.91 28.27
CA SER A 480 -3.68 -24.60 29.66
C SER A 480 -4.12 -23.15 29.89
N PHE A 481 -4.06 -22.28 28.88
CA PHE A 481 -4.40 -20.86 29.03
C PHE A 481 -5.47 -20.40 28.02
N PRO A 482 -6.70 -20.05 28.46
CA PRO A 482 -7.59 -19.25 27.66
C PRO A 482 -7.18 -17.77 27.71
N SER A 483 -7.19 -17.12 26.54
CA SER A 483 -7.32 -15.68 26.26
C SER A 483 -6.43 -14.66 26.99
N VAL A 484 -5.78 -13.80 26.20
CA VAL A 484 -5.28 -12.43 26.47
C VAL A 484 -5.46 -11.97 27.94
N TYR A 485 -4.36 -11.92 28.69
CA TYR A 485 -4.33 -11.22 29.98
C TYR A 485 -3.77 -9.81 29.76
N SER A 486 -4.58 -8.79 30.06
CA SER A 486 -4.05 -7.54 30.57
C SER A 486 -3.73 -7.81 32.03
N ILE A 487 -2.47 -8.11 32.36
CA ILE A 487 -2.05 -8.15 33.75
C ILE A 487 -1.86 -6.69 34.16
N ALA A 488 -2.95 -6.06 34.61
CA ALA A 488 -2.85 -4.86 35.44
C ALA A 488 -2.52 -5.35 36.86
N LEU A 489 -1.43 -4.83 37.43
CA LEU A 489 -1.11 -5.04 38.85
C LEU A 489 -2.10 -4.28 39.74
#